data_AF-A0A516GT23-F1
#
_entry.id   AF-A0A516GT23-F1
#
_cell.length_a   1.000
_cell.length_b   1.000
_cell.length_c   1.000
_cell.angle_alpha   90.00
_cell.angle_beta   90.00
_cell.angle_gamma   90.00
#
_symmetry.space_group_name_H-M   'P 1'
#
loop_
_entity.id
_entity.type
_entity.pdbx_description
1 polymer ?
#
loop_
_entity_poly.entity_id
_entity_poly.type
_entity_poly.pdbx_seq_one_letter_code
_entity_poly.pdbx_strand_id
1 'polypeptide(L)'
;MKNKPLKILIFVVIAFLVSCSTNKGLIKRQKTDFGTVKYYVQTDLNNEEYKKRIVIKVSDSVYYSLYSNGINKRTKKDKNSVYRLFYGEIPKDLDSQIAYKKLSELDKLVLSNSEKILDSLKWNNFKRWKGATGFEIEVVYYHGFPKNAKFEPY
;
A
#
# COMPACT_ATOMS: atom_id res chain seq x y z
N MET A 1 -28.36 -35.49 -28.78
CA MET A 1 -27.13 -34.71 -28.50
C MET A 1 -27.45 -33.20 -28.59
N LYS A 2 -27.91 -32.54 -27.52
CA LYS A 2 -28.32 -31.10 -27.62
C LYS A 2 -27.79 -30.16 -26.54
N ASN A 3 -26.91 -30.60 -25.64
CA ASN A 3 -26.48 -29.76 -24.50
C ASN A 3 -24.96 -29.52 -24.41
N LYS A 4 -24.17 -29.97 -25.41
CA LYS A 4 -22.72 -29.77 -25.44
C LYS A 4 -22.28 -28.30 -25.55
N PRO A 5 -22.89 -27.43 -26.39
CA PRO A 5 -22.42 -26.04 -26.52
C PRO A 5 -22.72 -25.21 -25.26
N LEU A 6 -23.83 -25.49 -24.55
CA LEU A 6 -24.21 -24.77 -23.34
C LEU A 6 -23.23 -25.02 -22.17
N LYS A 7 -22.72 -26.26 -22.05
CA LYS A 7 -21.72 -26.59 -21.01
C LYS A 7 -20.37 -25.92 -21.23
N ILE A 8 -19.94 -25.78 -22.49
CA ILE A 8 -18.68 -25.10 -22.84
C ILE A 8 -18.78 -23.60 -22.53
N LEU A 9 -19.91 -22.97 -22.87
CA LEU A 9 -20.16 -21.55 -22.59
C LEU A 9 -20.13 -21.25 -21.07
N ILE A 10 -20.74 -22.11 -20.26
CA ILE A 10 -20.73 -21.96 -18.78
C ILE A 10 -19.31 -22.07 -18.23
N PHE A 11 -18.48 -22.97 -18.77
CA PHE A 11 -17.09 -23.14 -18.33
C PHE A 11 -16.23 -21.91 -18.65
N VAL A 12 -16.45 -21.30 -19.82
CA VAL A 12 -15.79 -20.06 -20.22
C VAL A 12 -16.20 -18.88 -19.32
N VAL A 13 -17.49 -18.74 -19.02
CA VAL A 13 -17.99 -17.67 -18.12
C VAL A 13 -17.45 -17.83 -16.70
N ILE A 14 -17.39 -19.05 -16.16
CA ILE A 14 -16.81 -19.30 -14.84
C ILE A 14 -15.31 -18.98 -14.85
N ALA A 15 -14.56 -19.39 -15.87
CA ALA A 15 -13.14 -19.08 -16.01
C ALA A 15 -12.85 -17.57 -16.07
N PHE A 16 -13.73 -16.78 -16.70
CA PHE A 16 -13.63 -15.32 -16.70
C PHE A 16 -13.94 -14.69 -15.33
N LEU A 17 -14.74 -15.33 -14.47
CA LEU A 17 -15.06 -14.83 -13.13
C LEU A 17 -13.96 -15.08 -12.10
N VAL A 18 -13.14 -16.13 -12.27
CA VAL A 18 -12.02 -16.43 -11.35
C VAL A 18 -10.74 -15.67 -11.71
N SER A 19 -10.68 -15.04 -12.88
CA SER A 19 -9.51 -14.31 -13.37
C SER A 19 -9.64 -12.82 -13.04
N CYS A 20 -8.82 -12.33 -12.10
CA CYS A 20 -8.55 -10.90 -11.77
C CYS A 20 -9.41 -10.18 -10.71
N SER A 21 -9.85 -10.81 -9.61
CA SER A 21 -10.36 -10.04 -8.47
C SER A 21 -9.34 -9.96 -7.33
N THR A 22 -8.57 -8.87 -7.27
CA THR A 22 -7.93 -8.47 -6.00
C THR A 22 -9.02 -8.24 -4.96
N ASN A 23 -9.08 -9.10 -3.96
CA ASN A 23 -10.06 -8.99 -2.89
C ASN A 23 -9.65 -7.88 -1.93
N LYS A 24 -10.56 -6.92 -1.67
CA LYS A 24 -10.30 -5.79 -0.78
C LYS A 24 -11.35 -5.69 0.32
N GLY A 25 -10.96 -5.99 1.55
CA GLY A 25 -11.82 -5.87 2.74
C GLY A 25 -11.43 -4.66 3.60
N LEU A 26 -12.40 -3.86 4.03
CA LEU A 26 -12.18 -2.80 5.03
C LEU A 26 -12.07 -3.45 6.42
N ILE A 27 -10.99 -3.18 7.14
CA ILE A 27 -10.73 -3.72 8.49
C ILE A 27 -11.12 -2.69 9.55
N LYS A 28 -10.74 -1.43 9.34
CA LYS A 28 -10.90 -0.37 10.33
C LYS A 28 -11.08 0.97 9.66
N ARG A 29 -11.93 1.81 10.25
CA ARG A 29 -12.09 3.23 9.92
C ARG A 29 -12.04 4.04 11.21
N GLN A 30 -11.27 5.13 11.21
CA GLN A 30 -11.16 6.02 12.35
C GLN A 30 -11.06 7.48 11.89
N LYS A 31 -11.64 8.40 12.67
CA LYS A 31 -11.41 9.84 12.52
C LYS A 31 -10.23 10.24 13.41
N THR A 32 -9.39 11.15 12.91
CA THR A 32 -8.20 11.68 13.57
C THR A 32 -8.08 13.16 13.23
N ASP A 33 -7.18 13.88 13.88
CA ASP A 33 -6.91 15.29 13.57
C ASP A 33 -6.35 15.48 12.16
N PHE A 34 -5.79 14.42 11.57
CA PHE A 34 -5.31 14.38 10.18
C PHE A 34 -6.38 13.94 9.17
N GLY A 35 -7.63 13.78 9.63
CA GLY A 35 -8.78 13.35 8.85
C GLY A 35 -9.13 11.87 9.01
N THR A 36 -9.83 11.31 8.02
CA THR A 36 -10.32 9.93 8.10
C THR A 36 -9.26 8.94 7.63
N VAL A 37 -8.88 8.01 8.51
CA VAL A 37 -7.96 6.91 8.19
C VAL A 37 -8.75 5.61 8.01
N LYS A 38 -8.54 4.93 6.87
CA LYS A 38 -9.18 3.65 6.54
C LYS A 38 -8.10 2.60 6.27
N TYR A 39 -8.24 1.42 6.87
CA TYR A 39 -7.32 0.29 6.73
C TYR A 39 -8.03 -0.84 5.99
N TYR A 40 -7.36 -1.39 5.00
CA TYR A 40 -7.89 -2.47 4.16
C TYR A 40 -6.90 -3.62 4.10
N VAL A 41 -7.40 -4.86 4.14
CA VAL A 41 -6.64 -6.02 3.66
C VAL A 41 -6.86 -6.10 2.15
N GLN A 42 -5.78 -6.32 1.40
CA GLN A 42 -5.85 -6.81 0.04
C GLN A 42 -5.15 -8.16 -0.08
N THR A 43 -5.81 -9.13 -0.72
CA THR A 43 -5.27 -10.46 -1.04
C THR A 43 -5.35 -10.70 -2.54
N ASP A 44 -4.64 -11.74 -2.99
CA ASP A 44 -4.68 -12.20 -4.38
C ASP A 44 -4.30 -11.07 -5.34
N LEU A 45 -3.22 -10.37 -4.99
CA LEU A 45 -2.63 -9.36 -5.86
C LEU A 45 -2.01 -10.08 -7.06
N ASN A 46 -2.17 -9.53 -8.25
CA ASN A 46 -1.51 -10.00 -9.47
C ASN A 46 -0.01 -9.61 -9.46
N ASN A 47 0.69 -9.89 -8.36
CA ASN A 47 2.11 -9.59 -8.16
C ASN A 47 2.77 -10.85 -7.56
N GLU A 48 3.78 -11.38 -8.26
CA GLU A 48 4.46 -12.61 -7.86
C GLU A 48 5.20 -12.49 -6.53
N GLU A 49 5.67 -11.29 -6.18
CA GLU A 49 6.37 -11.02 -4.92
C GLU A 49 5.40 -10.86 -3.73
N TYR A 50 4.18 -10.39 -3.97
CA TYR A 50 3.23 -10.04 -2.90
C TYR A 50 1.87 -10.67 -3.13
N LYS A 51 1.51 -11.69 -2.34
CA LYS A 51 0.14 -12.25 -2.34
C LYS A 51 -0.85 -11.50 -1.47
N LYS A 52 -0.37 -10.66 -0.54
CA LYS A 52 -1.19 -9.90 0.42
C LYS A 52 -0.51 -8.60 0.85
N ARG A 53 -1.31 -7.56 1.14
CA ARG A 53 -0.85 -6.28 1.71
C ARG A 53 -1.92 -5.63 2.59
N ILE A 54 -1.50 -4.73 3.48
CA ILE A 54 -2.43 -3.77 4.11
C ILE A 54 -2.33 -2.45 3.33
N VAL A 55 -3.48 -1.95 2.88
CA VAL A 55 -3.60 -0.60 2.31
C VAL A 55 -4.23 0.34 3.32
N ILE A 56 -3.57 1.46 3.57
CA ILE A 56 -4.04 2.50 4.48
C ILE A 56 -4.30 3.76 3.67
N LYS A 57 -5.47 4.35 3.82
CA LYS A 57 -5.86 5.60 3.16
C LYS A 57 -6.14 6.67 4.21
N VAL A 58 -5.51 7.84 4.06
CA VAL A 58 -5.77 9.03 4.87
C VAL A 58 -6.40 10.08 3.97
N SER A 59 -7.67 10.39 4.22
CA SER A 59 -8.47 11.41 3.50
C SER A 59 -8.34 11.30 1.96
N ASP A 60 -8.22 10.07 1.46
CA ASP A 60 -8.00 9.73 0.04
C ASP A 60 -6.89 10.57 -0.65
N SER A 61 -5.87 10.98 0.11
CA SER A 61 -4.78 11.84 -0.36
C SER A 61 -3.40 11.30 0.01
N VAL A 62 -3.28 10.57 1.12
CA VAL A 62 -2.07 9.85 1.50
C VAL A 62 -2.39 8.37 1.59
N TYR A 63 -1.50 7.55 1.04
CA TYR A 63 -1.64 6.11 0.97
C TYR A 63 -0.41 5.45 1.58
N TYR A 64 -0.62 4.40 2.35
CA TYR A 64 0.44 3.52 2.82
C TYR A 64 0.13 2.09 2.36
N SER A 65 1.17 1.36 1.98
CA SER A 65 1.11 -0.05 1.62
C SER A 65 2.10 -0.80 2.49
N LEU A 66 1.63 -1.78 3.26
CA LEU A 66 2.47 -2.62 4.10
C LEU A 66 2.54 -4.01 3.46
N TYR A 67 3.76 -4.47 3.24
CA TYR A 67 4.11 -5.77 2.67
C TYR A 67 4.94 -6.59 3.65
N SER A 68 5.27 -7.83 3.28
CA SER A 68 6.20 -8.69 4.02
C SER A 68 7.60 -8.08 4.14
N ASN A 69 8.08 -7.41 3.09
CA ASN A 69 9.46 -6.93 2.98
C ASN A 69 9.62 -5.39 3.14
N GLY A 70 8.53 -4.63 3.18
CA GLY A 70 8.61 -3.18 3.14
C GLY A 70 7.31 -2.46 3.48
N ILE A 71 7.44 -1.17 3.81
CA ILE A 71 6.32 -0.26 4.01
C ILE A 71 6.55 0.95 3.13
N ASN A 72 5.59 1.22 2.25
CA ASN A 72 5.67 2.30 1.27
C ASN A 72 4.58 3.33 1.52
N LYS A 73 4.87 4.59 1.23
CA LYS A 73 3.93 5.71 1.29
C LYS A 73 3.90 6.44 -0.04
N ARG A 74 2.72 6.92 -0.42
CA ARG A 74 2.50 7.82 -1.56
C ARG A 74 1.57 8.95 -1.17
N THR A 75 1.76 10.13 -1.76
CA THR A 75 0.92 11.31 -1.51
C THR A 75 0.49 11.99 -2.81
N LYS A 76 -0.75 12.47 -2.86
CA LYS A 76 -1.26 13.24 -4.01
C LYS A 76 -0.55 14.58 -4.20
N LYS A 77 0.09 15.12 -3.16
CA LYS A 77 0.89 16.35 -3.25
C LYS A 77 2.13 16.13 -4.11
N ASP A 78 2.78 14.98 -3.93
CA ASP A 78 4.06 14.61 -4.57
C ASP A 78 3.86 13.28 -5.30
N LYS A 79 3.07 13.30 -6.38
CA LYS A 79 2.63 12.06 -7.08
C LYS A 79 3.77 11.26 -7.71
N ASN A 80 4.89 11.95 -7.96
CA ASN A 80 6.06 11.41 -8.64
C ASN A 80 6.98 10.62 -7.71
N SER A 81 6.67 10.59 -6.41
CA SER A 81 7.55 10.02 -5.40
C SER A 81 6.89 8.87 -4.64
N VAL A 82 7.73 7.92 -4.26
CA VAL A 82 7.41 6.85 -3.32
C VAL A 82 8.33 6.99 -2.13
N TYR A 83 7.75 6.88 -0.95
CA TYR A 83 8.44 7.04 0.32
C TYR A 83 8.56 5.65 0.94
N ARG A 84 9.75 5.04 0.89
CA ARG A 84 10.01 3.72 1.45
C ARG A 84 10.52 3.85 2.87
N LEU A 85 9.92 3.13 3.81
CA LEU A 85 10.28 3.23 5.22
C LEU A 85 11.73 2.79 5.45
N PHE A 86 12.51 3.63 6.11
CA PHE A 86 13.96 3.50 6.25
C PHE A 86 14.36 3.25 7.71
N TYR A 87 15.33 2.36 7.93
CA TYR A 87 15.72 1.82 9.25
C TYR A 87 17.17 2.15 9.63
N GLY A 88 17.88 2.94 8.83
CA GLY A 88 19.23 3.40 9.14
C GLY A 88 19.25 4.79 9.75
N GLU A 89 20.45 5.31 10.01
CA GLU A 89 20.61 6.73 10.33
C GLU A 89 20.43 7.56 9.07
N ILE A 90 19.60 8.61 9.14
CA ILE A 90 19.49 9.54 8.01
C ILE A 90 20.83 10.27 7.88
N PRO A 91 21.46 10.26 6.69
CA PRO A 91 22.73 10.95 6.47
C PRO A 91 22.66 12.42 6.89
N LYS A 92 23.78 12.95 7.40
CA LYS A 92 23.85 14.34 7.88
C LYS A 92 24.27 15.31 6.78
N ASP A 93 24.87 14.84 5.69
CA ASP A 93 25.23 15.68 4.56
C ASP A 93 23.98 16.20 3.83
N LEU A 94 24.04 17.46 3.40
CA LEU A 94 22.90 18.20 2.86
C LEU A 94 22.33 17.55 1.59
N ASP A 95 23.21 17.09 0.69
CA ASP A 95 22.80 16.51 -0.59
C ASP A 95 22.08 15.18 -0.40
N SER A 96 22.56 14.31 0.49
CA SER A 96 21.87 13.05 0.80
C SER A 96 20.59 13.28 1.60
N GLN A 97 20.48 14.31 2.45
CA GLN A 97 19.26 14.59 3.21
C GLN A 97 18.02 14.82 2.32
N ILE A 98 18.20 15.31 1.09
CA ILE A 98 17.10 15.53 0.14
C ILE A 98 16.38 14.20 -0.20
N ALA A 99 17.10 13.09 -0.17
CA ALA A 99 16.55 11.76 -0.42
C ALA A 99 15.82 11.16 0.80
N TYR A 100 15.76 11.86 1.94
CA TYR A 100 15.12 11.34 3.15
C TYR A 100 14.08 12.30 3.73
N LYS A 101 13.09 11.73 4.39
CA LYS A 101 12.04 12.47 5.09
C LYS A 101 11.80 11.85 6.46
N LYS A 102 12.00 12.64 7.52
CA LYS A 102 11.65 12.23 8.89
C LYS A 102 10.15 11.89 8.99
N LEU A 103 9.84 10.94 9.87
CA LEU A 103 8.47 10.56 10.16
C LEU A 103 7.70 11.73 10.78
N SER A 104 6.59 12.12 10.16
CA SER A 104 5.65 13.08 10.73
C SER A 104 4.79 12.43 11.81
N GLU A 105 4.06 13.22 12.59
CA GLU A 105 3.10 12.71 13.58
C GLU A 105 1.99 11.87 12.94
N LEU A 106 1.54 12.23 11.73
CA LEU A 106 0.64 11.39 10.95
C LEU A 106 1.25 10.02 10.65
N ASP A 107 2.53 9.99 10.23
CA ASP A 107 3.21 8.75 9.91
C ASP A 107 3.30 7.84 11.15
N LYS A 108 3.75 8.40 12.28
CA LYS A 108 3.84 7.67 13.55
C LYS A 108 2.47 7.12 13.98
N LEU A 109 1.40 7.91 13.85
CA LEU A 109 0.04 7.50 14.19
C LEU A 109 -0.44 6.33 13.32
N VAL A 110 -0.23 6.42 12.00
CA VAL A 110 -0.63 5.39 11.05
C VAL A 110 0.16 4.10 11.29
N LEU A 111 1.48 4.21 11.42
CA LEU A 111 2.37 3.09 11.62
C LEU A 111 2.11 2.38 12.96
N SER A 112 1.93 3.13 14.05
CA SER A 112 1.58 2.57 15.37
C SER A 112 0.25 1.82 15.35
N ASN A 113 -0.77 2.35 14.67
CA ASN A 113 -2.05 1.67 14.52
C ASN A 113 -1.94 0.43 13.63
N SER A 114 -1.06 0.46 12.62
CA SER A 114 -0.84 -0.68 11.74
C SER A 114 -0.20 -1.87 12.47
N GLU A 115 0.67 -1.65 13.45
CA GLU A 115 1.21 -2.71 14.32
C GLU A 115 0.08 -3.45 15.05
N LYS A 116 -0.82 -2.71 15.70
CA LYS A 116 -1.97 -3.29 16.41
C LYS A 116 -2.86 -4.13 15.49
N ILE A 117 -3.02 -3.69 14.23
CA ILE A 117 -3.79 -4.44 13.23
C ILE A 117 -3.05 -5.71 12.83
N LEU A 118 -1.74 -5.63 12.55
CA LEU A 118 -0.93 -6.81 12.22
C LEU A 118 -0.95 -7.85 13.34
N ASP A 119 -0.86 -7.39 14.60
CA ASP A 119 -0.93 -8.26 15.77
C ASP A 119 -2.30 -8.91 15.90
N SER A 120 -3.38 -8.14 15.72
CA SER A 120 -4.75 -8.67 15.74
C SER A 120 -5.01 -9.69 14.63
N LEU A 121 -4.37 -9.53 13.47
CA LEU A 121 -4.44 -10.48 12.35
C LEU A 121 -3.47 -11.65 12.50
N LYS A 122 -2.58 -11.63 13.51
CA LYS A 122 -1.48 -12.59 13.70
C LYS A 122 -0.54 -12.67 12.49
N TRP A 123 -0.32 -11.55 11.81
CA TRP A 123 0.50 -11.47 10.59
C TRP A 123 1.96 -11.14 10.92
N ASN A 124 2.64 -12.11 11.53
CA ASN A 124 4.00 -11.93 12.04
C ASN A 124 5.06 -11.79 10.96
N ASN A 125 4.76 -12.20 9.72
CA ASN A 125 5.67 -12.15 8.59
C ASN A 125 5.68 -10.80 7.85
N PHE A 126 4.96 -9.79 8.36
CA PHE A 126 4.95 -8.45 7.79
C PHE A 126 6.07 -7.58 8.33
N LYS A 127 6.56 -6.67 7.49
CA LYS A 127 7.53 -5.66 7.92
C LYS A 127 6.90 -4.80 9.03
N ARG A 128 7.61 -4.67 10.15
CA ARG A 128 7.23 -3.85 11.31
C ARG A 128 7.94 -2.51 11.27
N TRP A 129 7.31 -1.43 11.71
CA TRP A 129 7.91 -0.09 11.63
C TRP A 129 8.88 0.24 12.77
N LYS A 130 8.87 -0.54 13.87
CA LYS A 130 9.76 -0.32 15.01
C LYS A 130 11.22 -0.27 14.54
N GLY A 131 11.94 0.79 14.92
CA GLY A 131 13.32 1.03 14.50
C GLY A 131 13.46 1.87 13.23
N ALA A 132 12.36 2.23 12.56
CA ALA A 132 12.42 3.15 11.43
C ALA A 132 12.68 4.59 11.88
N THR A 133 13.52 5.30 11.13
CA THR A 133 13.94 6.69 11.41
C THR A 133 13.28 7.71 10.48
N GLY A 134 12.83 7.27 9.30
CA GLY A 134 12.25 8.11 8.28
C GLY A 134 11.78 7.32 7.07
N PHE A 135 11.57 8.03 5.98
CA PHE A 135 11.39 7.48 4.65
C PHE A 135 12.58 7.85 3.78
N GLU A 136 13.05 6.91 2.98
CA GLU A 136 13.83 7.16 1.77
C GLU A 136 12.87 7.52 0.63
N ILE A 137 13.24 8.49 -0.20
CA ILE A 137 12.41 9.03 -1.28
C ILE A 137 12.93 8.51 -2.61
N GLU A 138 12.10 7.72 -3.29
CA GLU A 138 12.35 7.28 -4.66
C GLU A 138 11.52 8.13 -5.63
N VAL A 139 12.16 8.69 -6.65
CA VAL A 139 11.49 9.42 -7.74
C VAL A 139 11.15 8.45 -8.86
N VAL A 140 9.85 8.16 -9.01
CA VAL A 140 9.33 7.20 -9.99
C VAL A 140 9.06 7.84 -11.35
N TYR A 141 8.77 9.15 -11.37
CA TYR A 141 8.46 9.89 -12.59
C TYR A 141 9.29 11.15 -12.72
N TYR A 142 10.33 11.12 -13.56
CA TYR A 142 11.19 12.27 -13.81
C TYR A 142 10.46 13.43 -14.52
N HIS A 143 9.56 13.12 -15.46
CA HIS A 143 8.79 14.12 -16.22
C HIS A 143 7.35 14.30 -15.72
N GLY A 144 7.05 13.88 -14.50
CA GLY A 144 5.73 14.04 -13.88
C GLY A 144 4.78 12.86 -14.04
N PHE A 145 3.81 12.78 -13.12
CA PHE A 145 2.80 11.74 -13.07
C PHE A 145 1.81 11.89 -14.23
N PRO A 146 1.43 10.81 -14.94
CA PRO A 146 0.54 10.89 -16.09
C PRO A 146 -0.80 11.56 -15.75
N LYS A 147 -1.24 12.52 -16.57
CA LYS A 147 -2.43 13.34 -16.32
C LYS A 147 -3.71 12.52 -16.08
N ASN A 148 -3.86 11.42 -16.82
CA ASN A 148 -5.06 10.60 -16.80
C ASN A 148 -4.91 9.31 -15.96
N ALA A 149 -3.75 9.11 -15.33
CA ALA A 149 -3.57 7.96 -14.46
C ALA A 149 -4.26 8.18 -13.11
N LYS A 150 -4.92 7.14 -12.61
CA LYS A 150 -5.47 7.15 -11.26
C LYS A 150 -4.32 7.06 -10.27
N PHE A 151 -4.38 7.87 -9.22
CA PHE A 151 -3.39 7.81 -8.15
C PHE A 151 -3.74 6.71 -7.16
N GLU A 152 -2.89 5.69 -7.07
CA GLU A 152 -3.14 4.47 -6.32
C GLU A 152 -2.00 4.18 -5.32
N PRO A 153 -2.29 3.42 -4.24
CA PRO A 153 -1.25 2.90 -3.34
C PRO A 153 -0.16 2.18 -4.13
N TYR A 154 1.10 2.31 -3.69
CA TYR A 154 2.23 1.59 -4.27
C TYR A 154 2.10 0.09 -4.04
#